data_AF-A0A6S7JED0-F1
#
_entry.id   AF-A0A6S7JED0-F1
#
_cell.length_a   1.000
_cell.length_b   1.000
_cell.length_c   1.000
_cell.angle_alpha   90.00
_cell.angle_beta   90.00
_cell.angle_gamma   90.00
#
_symmetry.space_group_name_H-M   'P 1'
#
loop_
_entity.id
_entity.type
_entity.pdbx_description
1 polymer ?
#
loop_
_entity_poly.entity_id
_entity_poly.type
_entity_poly.pdbx_seq_one_letter_code
_entity_poly.pdbx_strand_id
1 'polypeptide(L)'
;MAGGINGGVQYLKSAPGVLKILEIILQLACVGSVGYFWDHWAWKDLVKNDYIKVFLWSTAASGIITLLFFLIFLIGLHKKIKFLNWAKIAAAIFILLASLLFVVSGLLANTLIYYKDKEHCNALELSDADSQCKQLTAGIVCGFFAGAILLVDGIVHFKL
;
A
#
# COMPACT_ATOMS: atom_id res chain seq x y z
N MET A 1 30.76 -5.85 -9.10
CA MET A 1 30.16 -6.55 -10.26
C MET A 1 28.66 -6.31 -10.19
N ALA A 2 28.13 -5.44 -11.05
CA ALA A 2 26.72 -5.04 -11.01
C ALA A 2 25.87 -6.17 -11.61
N GLY A 3 25.22 -6.96 -10.74
CA GLY A 3 24.24 -7.97 -11.13
C GLY A 3 22.97 -7.29 -11.64
N GLY A 4 22.99 -6.85 -12.90
CA GLY A 4 21.86 -6.17 -13.52
C GLY A 4 20.61 -7.06 -13.51
N ILE A 5 19.48 -6.50 -13.07
CA ILE A 5 18.19 -7.17 -13.12
C ILE A 5 17.86 -7.48 -14.60
N ASN A 6 17.70 -8.76 -14.94
CA ASN A 6 17.27 -9.16 -16.27
C ASN A 6 15.75 -9.00 -16.40
N GLY A 7 15.29 -8.38 -17.48
CA GLY A 7 13.87 -8.15 -17.74
C GLY A 7 13.09 -9.44 -18.04
N GLY A 8 11.78 -9.30 -18.17
CA GLY A 8 10.87 -10.39 -18.54
C GLY A 8 10.70 -11.45 -17.44
N VAL A 9 10.66 -12.73 -17.84
CA VAL A 9 10.42 -13.86 -16.91
C VAL A 9 11.48 -13.97 -15.82
N GLN A 10 12.71 -13.51 -16.09
CA GLN A 10 13.77 -13.50 -15.08
C GLN A 10 13.51 -12.47 -13.97
N TYR A 11 12.88 -11.34 -14.30
CA TYR A 11 12.46 -10.35 -13.29
C TYR A 11 11.36 -10.92 -12.38
N LEU A 12 10.38 -11.63 -12.93
CA LEU A 12 9.31 -12.26 -12.14
C LEU A 12 9.85 -13.27 -11.10
N LYS A 13 10.95 -13.96 -11.42
CA LYS A 13 11.62 -14.89 -10.51
C LYS A 13 12.61 -14.23 -9.57
N SER A 14 12.92 -12.95 -9.78
CA SER A 14 13.85 -12.20 -8.93
C SER A 14 13.17 -11.75 -7.64
N ALA A 15 13.95 -11.60 -6.56
CA ALA A 15 13.43 -11.10 -5.29
C ALA A 15 12.70 -9.75 -5.43
N PRO A 16 13.21 -8.74 -6.18
CA PRO A 16 12.47 -7.51 -6.44
C PRO A 16 11.13 -7.71 -7.14
N GLY A 17 11.05 -8.64 -8.09
CA GLY A 17 9.79 -8.95 -8.79
C GLY A 17 8.75 -9.59 -7.87
N VAL A 18 9.16 -10.55 -7.03
CA VAL A 18 8.28 -11.19 -6.04
C VAL A 18 7.78 -10.20 -5.00
N LEU A 19 8.67 -9.33 -4.49
CA LEU A 19 8.31 -8.28 -3.54
C LEU A 19 7.25 -7.33 -4.13
N LYS A 20 7.40 -6.93 -5.40
CA LYS A 20 6.43 -6.07 -6.08
C LYS A 20 5.06 -6.72 -6.26
N ILE A 21 5.03 -8.00 -6.62
CA ILE A 21 3.76 -8.74 -6.75
C ILE A 21 3.06 -8.80 -5.39
N LEU A 22 3.79 -9.14 -4.32
CA LEU A 22 3.24 -9.18 -2.97
C LEU A 22 2.72 -7.81 -2.51
N GLU A 23 3.47 -6.75 -2.81
CA GLU A 23 3.10 -5.38 -2.51
C GLU A 23 1.78 -4.97 -3.18
N ILE A 24 1.63 -5.27 -4.48
CA ILE A 24 0.39 -4.99 -5.24
C ILE A 24 -0.78 -5.75 -4.65
N ILE A 25 -0.62 -7.04 -4.32
CA ILE A 25 -1.68 -7.85 -3.71
C ILE A 25 -2.11 -7.26 -2.37
N LEU A 26 -1.15 -6.85 -1.51
CA LEU A 26 -1.45 -6.24 -0.23
C LEU A 26 -2.17 -4.89 -0.38
N GLN A 27 -1.73 -4.03 -1.29
CA GLN A 27 -2.39 -2.75 -1.55
C GLN A 27 -3.82 -2.94 -2.08
N LEU A 28 -4.05 -3.93 -2.96
CA LEU A 28 -5.40 -4.29 -3.41
C LEU A 28 -6.26 -4.80 -2.25
N ALA A 29 -5.71 -5.62 -1.36
CA ALA A 29 -6.41 -6.09 -0.17
C ALA A 29 -6.76 -4.92 0.77
N CYS A 30 -5.84 -3.96 0.99
CA CYS A 30 -6.11 -2.74 1.77
C CYS A 30 -7.26 -1.92 1.19
N VAL A 31 -7.18 -1.64 -0.11
CA VAL A 31 -8.20 -0.83 -0.80
C VAL A 31 -9.54 -1.55 -0.81
N GLY A 32 -9.54 -2.87 -1.02
CA GLY A 32 -10.75 -3.68 -0.96
C GLY A 32 -11.40 -3.69 0.43
N SER A 33 -10.61 -3.93 1.49
CA SER A 33 -11.15 -4.01 2.85
C SER A 33 -11.65 -2.67 3.34
N VAL A 34 -10.85 -1.60 3.19
CA VAL A 34 -11.23 -0.26 3.64
C VAL A 34 -12.27 0.36 2.72
N GLY A 35 -12.25 0.04 1.42
CA GLY A 35 -13.24 0.50 0.44
C GLY A 35 -14.61 -0.12 0.70
N TYR A 36 -14.66 -1.40 1.07
CA TYR A 36 -15.91 -2.02 1.49
C TYR A 36 -16.46 -1.35 2.75
N PHE A 37 -15.61 -1.13 3.76
CA PHE A 37 -15.98 -0.40 4.99
C PHE A 37 -16.53 1.00 4.67
N TRP A 38 -15.86 1.69 3.76
CA TRP A 38 -16.24 3.03 3.31
C TRP A 38 -17.62 3.06 2.67
N ASP A 39 -17.86 2.20 1.70
CA ASP A 39 -19.10 2.14 0.93
C ASP A 39 -20.32 1.84 1.81
N HIS A 40 -20.16 0.95 2.79
CA HIS A 40 -21.27 0.46 3.60
C HIS A 40 -21.54 1.27 4.87
N TRP A 41 -20.64 2.15 5.32
CA TRP A 41 -20.80 2.82 6.62
C TRP A 41 -20.31 4.26 6.71
N ALA A 42 -19.28 4.64 5.96
CA ALA A 42 -18.64 5.94 6.12
C ALA A 42 -19.52 7.14 5.71
N TRP A 43 -20.60 6.89 4.96
CA TRP A 43 -21.55 7.93 4.57
C TRP A 43 -22.49 8.39 5.69
N LYS A 44 -22.62 7.61 6.78
CA LYS A 44 -23.57 7.90 7.86
C LYS A 44 -22.95 8.58 9.09
N ASP A 45 -21.62 8.50 9.26
CA ASP A 45 -20.89 9.10 10.39
C ASP A 45 -19.76 10.03 9.91
N LEU A 46 -20.06 11.34 9.87
CA LEU A 46 -19.24 12.40 9.27
C LEU A 46 -17.89 12.68 9.97
N VAL A 47 -17.60 12.09 11.13
CA VAL A 47 -16.59 12.66 12.06
C VAL A 47 -15.13 12.35 11.69
N LYS A 48 -14.82 11.31 10.90
CA LYS A 48 -13.43 11.03 10.43
C LYS A 48 -13.36 10.48 9.01
N ASN A 49 -14.35 10.87 8.21
CA ASN A 49 -14.49 10.43 6.83
C ASN A 49 -13.23 10.73 6.00
N ASP A 50 -12.62 11.89 6.22
CA ASP A 50 -11.49 12.34 5.42
C ASP A 50 -10.23 11.51 5.63
N TYR A 51 -10.02 10.92 6.81
CA TYR A 51 -8.85 10.05 7.04
C TYR A 51 -8.95 8.74 6.27
N ILE A 52 -10.16 8.19 6.14
CA ILE A 52 -10.37 6.99 5.34
C ILE A 52 -10.22 7.32 3.84
N LYS A 53 -10.74 8.47 3.37
CA LYS A 53 -10.49 8.92 1.98
C LYS A 53 -9.01 9.09 1.70
N VAL A 54 -8.29 9.77 2.59
CA VAL A 54 -6.85 10.00 2.44
C VAL A 54 -6.11 8.67 2.39
N PHE A 55 -6.48 7.70 3.23
CA PHE A 55 -5.91 6.35 3.18
C PHE A 55 -6.20 5.66 1.85
N LEU A 56 -7.46 5.63 1.39
CA LEU A 56 -7.87 4.98 0.14
C LEU A 56 -7.16 5.59 -1.06
N TRP A 57 -7.19 6.91 -1.20
CA TRP A 57 -6.53 7.61 -2.29
C TRP A 57 -5.03 7.42 -2.27
N SER A 58 -4.38 7.53 -1.10
CA SER A 58 -2.93 7.37 -0.99
C SER A 58 -2.50 5.93 -1.29
N THR A 59 -3.25 4.94 -0.80
CA THR A 59 -2.96 3.52 -1.06
C THR A 59 -3.19 3.16 -2.52
N ALA A 60 -4.28 3.65 -3.13
CA ALA A 60 -4.55 3.46 -4.55
C ALA A 60 -3.48 4.13 -5.43
N ALA A 61 -3.10 5.37 -5.12
CA ALA A 61 -2.04 6.08 -5.84
C ALA A 61 -0.69 5.36 -5.71
N SER A 62 -0.34 4.91 -4.49
CA SER A 62 0.85 4.09 -4.26
C SER A 62 0.82 2.83 -5.12
N GLY A 63 -0.31 2.11 -5.16
CA GLY A 63 -0.44 0.90 -5.97
C GLY A 63 -0.33 1.12 -7.48
N ILE A 64 -0.88 2.23 -7.99
CA ILE A 64 -0.69 2.60 -9.39
C ILE A 64 0.78 2.87 -9.68
N ILE A 65 1.48 3.63 -8.82
CA ILE A 65 2.90 3.92 -8.99
C ILE A 65 3.73 2.63 -8.94
N THR A 66 3.48 1.76 -7.95
CA THR A 66 4.14 0.45 -7.82
C THR A 66 3.92 -0.41 -9.05
N LEU A 67 2.69 -0.45 -9.58
CA LEU A 67 2.37 -1.18 -10.82
C LEU A 67 3.14 -0.62 -12.02
N LEU A 68 3.23 0.71 -12.16
CA LEU A 68 4.01 1.34 -13.22
C LEU A 68 5.49 0.96 -13.14
N PHE A 69 6.09 0.99 -11.95
CA PHE A 69 7.46 0.54 -11.75
C PHE A 69 7.63 -0.93 -12.10
N PHE A 70 6.73 -1.79 -11.65
CA PHE A 70 6.73 -3.21 -11.98
C PHE A 70 6.72 -3.44 -13.50
N LEU A 71 5.86 -2.73 -14.24
CA LEU A 71 5.81 -2.81 -15.72
C LEU A 71 7.10 -2.30 -16.38
N ILE A 72 7.68 -1.20 -15.88
CA ILE A 72 8.96 -0.64 -16.38
C ILE A 72 10.10 -1.66 -16.22
N PHE A 73 10.17 -2.34 -15.07
CA PHE A 73 11.17 -3.37 -14.82
C PHE A 73 10.91 -4.64 -15.63
N LEU A 74 9.64 -5.06 -15.73
CA LEU A 74 9.23 -6.23 -16.50
C LEU A 74 9.62 -6.09 -17.98
N ILE A 75 9.38 -4.93 -18.60
CA ILE A 75 9.70 -4.67 -20.01
C ILE A 75 11.22 -4.38 -20.20
N GLY A 76 11.96 -4.14 -19.11
CA GLY A 76 13.38 -3.81 -19.17
C GLY A 76 13.65 -2.37 -19.66
N LEU A 77 12.65 -1.49 -19.60
CA LEU A 77 12.74 -0.11 -20.09
C LEU A 77 13.80 0.69 -19.32
N HIS A 78 14.02 0.35 -18.04
CA HIS A 78 15.06 0.94 -17.19
C HIS A 78 16.47 0.85 -17.81
N LYS A 79 16.76 -0.16 -18.64
CA LYS A 79 18.08 -0.33 -19.29
C LYS A 79 18.32 0.68 -20.41
N LYS A 80 17.26 1.27 -20.99
CA LYS A 80 17.37 2.22 -22.10
C LYS A 80 17.63 3.65 -21.63
N ILE A 81 17.35 3.96 -20.37
CA ILE A 81 17.46 5.32 -19.83
C ILE A 81 18.81 5.48 -19.13
N LYS A 82 19.86 5.74 -19.92
CA LYS A 82 21.26 5.84 -19.44
C LYS A 82 21.59 7.13 -18.68
N PHE A 83 20.74 8.16 -18.78
CA PHE A 83 21.05 9.51 -18.28
C PHE A 83 20.69 9.75 -16.81
N LEU A 84 19.87 8.89 -16.19
CA LEU A 84 19.48 9.02 -14.79
C LEU A 84 19.84 7.76 -14.02
N ASN A 85 20.30 7.96 -12.78
CA ASN A 85 20.56 6.89 -11.84
C ASN A 85 19.22 6.31 -11.34
N TRP A 86 18.56 5.56 -12.22
CA TRP A 86 17.18 5.08 -12.08
C TRP A 86 16.94 4.30 -10.79
N ALA A 87 17.94 3.51 -10.37
CA ALA A 87 17.89 2.75 -9.13
C ALA A 87 17.72 3.67 -7.91
N LYS A 88 18.47 4.78 -7.85
CA LYS A 88 18.37 5.76 -6.76
C LYS A 88 17.02 6.47 -6.74
N ILE A 89 16.47 6.78 -7.91
CA ILE A 89 15.15 7.44 -8.01
C ILE A 89 14.04 6.48 -7.60
N ALA A 90 14.07 5.24 -8.09
CA ALA A 90 13.12 4.20 -7.68
C ALA A 90 13.17 3.99 -6.16
N ALA A 91 14.38 3.86 -5.60
CA ALA A 91 14.57 3.73 -4.16
C ALA A 91 14.00 4.92 -3.38
N ALA A 92 14.28 6.15 -3.80
CA ALA A 92 13.74 7.36 -3.17
C ALA A 92 12.20 7.40 -3.22
N ILE A 93 11.61 7.05 -4.36
CA ILE A 93 10.15 6.98 -4.52
C ILE A 93 9.55 5.91 -3.60
N PHE A 94 10.15 4.72 -3.53
CA PHE A 94 9.62 3.66 -2.66
C PHE A 94 9.73 4.01 -1.17
N ILE A 95 10.81 4.68 -0.74
CA ILE A 95 10.92 5.19 0.64
C ILE A 95 9.85 6.25 0.94
N LEU A 96 9.59 7.15 -0.02
CA LEU A 96 8.53 8.15 0.12
C LEU A 96 7.14 7.51 0.20
N LEU A 97 6.85 6.54 -0.67
CA LEU A 97 5.59 5.80 -0.65
C LEU A 97 5.42 4.97 0.64
N ALA A 98 6.48 4.32 1.11
CA ALA A 98 6.47 3.60 2.39
C ALA A 98 6.12 4.55 3.55
N SER A 99 6.77 5.70 3.59
CA SER A 99 6.53 6.73 4.62
C SER A 99 5.09 7.24 4.56
N LEU A 100 4.57 7.50 3.35
CA LEU A 100 3.18 7.87 3.15
C LEU A 100 2.22 6.79 3.66
N LEU A 101 2.44 5.52 3.31
CA LEU A 101 1.62 4.40 3.76
C LEU A 101 1.62 4.24 5.28
N PHE A 102 2.76 4.44 5.95
CA PHE A 102 2.80 4.42 7.42
C PHE A 102 1.99 5.56 8.03
N VAL A 103 2.13 6.78 7.50
CA VAL A 103 1.37 7.94 7.99
C VAL A 103 -0.13 7.72 7.80
N VAL A 104 -0.58 7.33 6.60
CA VAL A 104 -2.02 7.14 6.36
C VAL A 104 -2.58 5.93 7.11
N SER A 105 -1.80 4.87 7.31
CA SER A 105 -2.19 3.72 8.16
C SER A 105 -2.34 4.14 9.63
N GLY A 106 -1.47 5.03 10.12
CA GLY A 106 -1.59 5.63 11.45
C GLY A 106 -2.83 6.50 11.60
N LEU A 107 -3.16 7.30 10.58
CA LEU A 107 -4.42 8.06 10.56
C LEU A 107 -5.64 7.15 10.58
N LEU A 108 -5.61 6.05 9.81
CA LEU A 108 -6.67 5.05 9.79
C LEU A 108 -6.80 4.34 11.15
N ALA A 109 -5.68 4.03 11.82
CA ALA A 109 -5.67 3.48 13.17
C ALA A 109 -6.30 4.42 14.20
N ASN A 110 -6.03 5.72 14.09
CA ASN A 110 -6.67 6.74 14.92
C ASN A 110 -8.19 6.84 14.66
N THR A 111 -8.65 6.53 13.43
CA THR A 111 -10.08 6.38 13.14
C THR A 111 -10.67 5.13 13.80
N LEU A 112 -9.97 4.00 13.74
CA LEU A 112 -10.40 2.77 14.41
C LEU A 112 -10.51 2.95 15.94
N ILE A 113 -9.52 3.59 16.57
CA ILE A 113 -9.56 3.89 18.01
C ILE A 113 -10.78 4.75 18.34
N TYR A 114 -11.03 5.81 17.57
CA TYR A 114 -12.20 6.67 17.74
C TYR A 114 -13.52 5.89 17.65
N TYR A 115 -13.66 4.97 16.70
CA TYR A 115 -14.87 4.14 16.58
C TYR A 115 -15.01 3.09 17.68
N LYS A 116 -13.91 2.61 18.25
CA LYS A 116 -13.94 1.76 19.45
C LYS A 116 -14.36 2.55 20.69
N ASP A 117 -13.76 3.71 20.92
CA ASP A 117 -14.02 4.55 22.11
C ASP A 117 -15.45 5.09 22.16
N LYS A 118 -16.08 5.28 20.99
CA LYS A 118 -17.47 5.72 20.86
C LYS A 118 -18.48 4.58 20.79
N GLU A 119 -18.05 3.34 21.02
CA GLU A 119 -18.87 2.12 20.93
C GLU A 119 -19.55 1.91 19.56
N HIS A 120 -19.15 2.67 18.53
CA HIS A 120 -19.65 2.48 17.17
C HIS A 120 -19.32 1.04 16.73
N CYS A 121 -18.09 0.55 16.97
CA CYS A 121 -17.76 -0.84 16.63
C CYS A 121 -18.68 -1.88 17.28
N ASN A 122 -19.14 -1.67 18.51
CA ASN A 122 -20.05 -2.60 19.19
C ASN A 122 -21.47 -2.52 18.59
N ALA A 123 -21.94 -1.30 18.27
CA ALA A 123 -23.21 -1.11 17.58
C ALA A 123 -23.20 -1.71 16.16
N LEU A 124 -22.05 -1.68 15.50
CA LEU A 124 -21.81 -2.30 14.19
C LEU A 124 -21.81 -3.83 14.23
N GLU A 125 -21.33 -4.45 15.31
CA GLU A 125 -21.33 -5.91 15.49
C GLU A 125 -22.72 -6.46 15.88
N LEU A 126 -23.59 -5.63 16.47
CA LEU A 126 -24.97 -6.00 16.86
C LEU A 126 -25.98 -5.91 15.71
N SER A 127 -25.75 -5.01 14.76
CA SER A 127 -26.37 -5.08 13.43
C SER A 127 -25.65 -6.19 12.66
N ASP A 128 -26.28 -6.98 11.80
CA ASP A 128 -25.65 -8.05 10.98
C ASP A 128 -24.49 -7.56 10.04
N ALA A 129 -23.92 -6.37 10.29
CA ALA A 129 -22.72 -5.79 9.71
C ALA A 129 -21.42 -6.19 10.46
N ASP A 130 -21.37 -7.42 10.99
CA ASP A 130 -20.35 -8.06 11.86
C ASP A 130 -18.89 -8.11 11.32
N SER A 131 -18.59 -7.36 10.25
CA SER A 131 -17.28 -7.37 9.58
C SER A 131 -16.64 -6.00 9.40
N GLN A 132 -17.31 -4.89 9.73
CA GLN A 132 -16.86 -3.57 9.31
C GLN A 132 -15.64 -3.05 10.10
N CYS A 133 -15.64 -3.10 11.45
CA CYS A 133 -14.42 -2.73 12.20
C CYS A 133 -13.26 -3.72 12.00
N LYS A 134 -13.57 -5.00 11.69
CA LYS A 134 -12.57 -6.01 11.32
C LYS A 134 -11.92 -5.67 9.98
N GLN A 135 -12.67 -5.19 9.00
CA GLN A 135 -12.14 -4.73 7.71
C GLN A 135 -11.26 -3.49 7.83
N LEU A 136 -11.63 -2.54 8.69
CA LEU A 136 -10.80 -1.37 8.99
C LEU A 136 -9.48 -1.81 9.64
N THR A 137 -9.55 -2.74 10.59
CA THR A 137 -8.36 -3.35 11.23
C THR A 137 -7.49 -4.07 10.20
N ALA A 138 -8.08 -4.89 9.34
CA ALA A 138 -7.36 -5.58 8.25
C ALA A 138 -6.68 -4.58 7.31
N GLY A 139 -7.35 -3.48 6.98
CA GLY A 139 -6.80 -2.41 6.17
C GLY A 139 -5.58 -1.74 6.80
N ILE A 140 -5.65 -1.43 8.10
CA ILE A 140 -4.51 -0.87 8.86
C ILE A 140 -3.32 -1.84 8.82
N VAL A 141 -3.56 -3.11 9.17
CA VAL A 141 -2.51 -4.13 9.22
C VAL A 141 -1.87 -4.33 7.84
N CYS A 142 -2.68 -4.48 6.80
CA CYS A 142 -2.18 -4.63 5.44
C CYS A 142 -1.43 -3.36 4.97
N GLY A 143 -1.88 -2.17 5.36
CA GLY A 143 -1.22 -0.90 5.04
C GLY A 143 0.18 -0.78 5.65
N PHE A 144 0.33 -1.18 6.91
CA PHE A 144 1.65 -1.27 7.56
C PHE A 144 2.56 -2.30 6.89
N PHE A 145 2.05 -3.49 6.56
CA PHE A 145 2.85 -4.50 5.86
C PHE A 145 3.27 -4.06 4.45
N ALA A 146 2.37 -3.43 3.69
CA ALA A 146 2.68 -2.87 2.39
C ALA A 146 3.77 -1.78 2.49
N GLY A 147 3.67 -0.89 3.50
CA GLY A 147 4.70 0.11 3.78
C GLY A 147 6.06 -0.51 4.13
N ALA A 148 6.08 -1.55 4.96
CA ALA A 148 7.30 -2.25 5.33
C ALA A 148 7.97 -2.94 4.12
N ILE A 149 7.17 -3.58 3.25
CA ILE A 149 7.67 -4.21 2.02
C ILE A 149 8.25 -3.17 1.06
N LEU A 150 7.56 -2.03 0.87
CA LEU A 150 8.07 -0.92 0.06
C LEU A 150 9.40 -0.38 0.58
N LEU A 151 9.54 -0.26 1.90
CA LEU A 151 10.76 0.20 2.53
C LEU A 151 11.92 -0.78 2.29
N VAL A 152 11.68 -2.08 2.49
CA VAL A 152 12.68 -3.13 2.21
C VAL A 152 13.06 -3.14 0.74
N ASP A 153 12.08 -3.05 -0.16
CA ASP A 153 12.32 -3.01 -1.60
C ASP A 153 13.11 -1.77 -2.03
N GLY A 154 12.83 -0.61 -1.43
CA GLY A 154 13.61 0.62 -1.63
C GLY A 154 15.07 0.47 -1.19
N ILE A 155 15.32 -0.17 -0.04
CA ILE A 155 16.70 -0.44 0.44
C ILE A 155 17.43 -1.42 -0.48
N VAL A 156 16.74 -2.46 -0.95
CA VAL A 156 17.31 -3.44 -1.89
C VAL A 156 17.69 -2.76 -3.21
N HIS A 157 16.81 -1.92 -3.77
CA HIS A 157 17.09 -1.15 -4.99
C HIS A 157 18.19 -0.10 -4.80
N PHE A 158 18.38 0.44 -3.60
CA PHE A 158 19.48 1.36 -3.32
C PHE A 158 20.85 0.68 -3.32
N LYS A 159 20.90 -0.61 -2.95
CA LYS A 159 22.14 -1.40 -2.89
C LYS A 159 22.54 -2.05 -4.22
N LEU A 160 21.62 -2.15 -5.18
CA LEU A 160 21.81 -2.70 -6.52
C LEU A 160 22.29 -1.64 -7.53
#